data_AF-A0A261W096-F1
#
_entry.id   AF-A0A261W096-F1
#
_cell.length_a   1.000
_cell.length_b   1.000
_cell.length_c   1.000
_cell.angle_alpha   90.00
_cell.angle_beta   90.00
_cell.angle_gamma   90.00
#
_symmetry.space_group_name_H-M   'P 1'
#
loop_
_entity.id
_entity.type
_entity.pdbx_description
1 polymer ?
#
loop_
_entity_poly.entity_id
_entity_poly.type
_entity_poly.pdbx_seq_one_letter_code
_entity_poly.pdbx_strand_id
1 'polypeptide(L)'
;MVRFFLLALAPLWLSGCAQWSGAAAGWQDDGLPAGQYDFNWRLSGDPAVAPLQVFSGAGRTWLQFAPGRTPPALFAQTPAGLQPLRYKRHDPYVVVDGLWPALVLRGGHRIARADRHDAGPAGALGAEAAAPAMAPELAAAQLLPAAPASVPPAGPAAGPAASGGPSRYRAGPPDASLRAVLARWATDAGWTFEPQHWAVDADIPLAGSADFTGDFKQAVRELLGATEMSDRPVQPCFYLNKVLRVVPLAQACDRSVAAGART
;
A
#
# COMPACT_ATOMS: atom_id res chain seq x y z
N MET A 1 -18.72 74.19 38.22
CA MET A 1 -19.60 73.18 38.86
C MET A 1 -20.84 73.12 37.96
N VAL A 2 -21.29 72.06 37.28
CA VAL A 2 -21.04 70.61 37.22
C VAL A 2 -21.37 70.16 35.77
N ARG A 3 -20.62 69.17 35.26
CA ARG A 3 -20.79 68.46 33.98
C ARG A 3 -22.12 67.69 33.94
N PHE A 4 -22.78 67.60 32.79
CA PHE A 4 -23.44 66.35 32.37
C PHE A 4 -23.44 66.21 30.85
N PHE A 5 -22.49 65.41 30.37
CA PHE A 5 -22.42 64.84 29.03
C PHE A 5 -23.50 63.75 28.95
N LEU A 6 -24.47 63.86 28.06
CA LEU A 6 -25.33 62.74 27.67
C LEU A 6 -24.96 62.34 26.24
N LEU A 7 -23.95 61.47 26.17
CA LEU A 7 -23.63 60.64 25.02
C LEU A 7 -24.82 59.70 24.77
N ALA A 8 -25.60 59.98 23.73
CA ALA A 8 -26.55 59.03 23.17
C ALA A 8 -25.74 57.91 22.46
N LEU A 9 -25.43 56.87 23.22
CA LEU A 9 -24.79 55.65 22.74
C LEU A 9 -25.83 54.86 21.94
N ALA A 10 -25.80 54.98 20.61
CA ALA A 10 -26.53 54.09 19.72
C ALA A 10 -25.71 52.80 19.53
N PRO A 11 -26.16 51.62 20.00
CA PRO A 11 -25.51 50.39 19.64
C PRO A 11 -25.98 49.98 18.25
N LEU A 12 -25.14 50.22 17.24
CA LEU A 12 -25.22 49.58 15.92
C LEU A 12 -24.92 48.10 16.10
N TRP A 13 -25.95 47.29 16.35
CA TRP A 13 -25.90 45.84 16.21
C TRP A 13 -25.91 45.49 14.72
N LEU A 14 -24.77 45.65 14.06
CA LEU A 14 -24.49 45.01 12.78
C LEU A 14 -24.06 43.57 13.08
N SER A 15 -25.03 42.69 13.33
CA SER A 15 -24.86 41.25 13.17
C SER A 15 -24.72 40.93 11.67
N GLY A 16 -23.57 41.26 11.11
CA GLY A 16 -23.13 40.72 9.83
C GLY A 16 -22.71 39.27 10.03
N CYS A 17 -23.64 38.34 9.86
CA CYS A 17 -23.28 36.97 9.53
C CYS A 17 -22.58 37.02 8.17
N ALA A 18 -21.26 37.22 8.16
CA ALA A 18 -20.42 36.87 7.03
C ALA A 18 -20.46 35.35 6.93
N GLN A 19 -21.50 34.84 6.28
CA GLN A 19 -21.54 33.46 5.81
C GLN A 19 -20.37 33.34 4.83
N TRP A 20 -19.27 32.79 5.33
CA TRP A 20 -18.18 32.34 4.51
C TRP A 20 -18.73 31.16 3.71
N SER A 21 -19.29 31.46 2.55
CA SER A 21 -19.54 30.49 1.49
C SER A 21 -18.21 30.09 0.87
N GLY A 22 -17.33 29.54 1.71
CA GLY A 22 -16.20 28.76 1.28
C GLY A 22 -16.81 27.42 0.95
N ALA A 23 -17.37 27.30 -0.25
CA ALA A 23 -17.28 26.01 -0.90
C ALA A 23 -15.78 25.69 -0.85
N ALA A 24 -15.38 24.81 0.07
CA ALA A 24 -14.18 24.04 -0.14
C ALA A 24 -14.37 23.52 -1.56
N ALA A 25 -13.55 24.01 -2.49
CA ALA A 25 -13.47 23.46 -3.82
C ALA A 25 -12.99 22.03 -3.59
N GLY A 26 -13.95 21.16 -3.28
CA GLY A 26 -13.77 19.75 -3.09
C GLY A 26 -13.11 19.29 -4.36
N TRP A 27 -11.95 18.68 -4.18
CA TRP A 27 -11.14 18.11 -5.23
C TRP A 27 -12.06 17.40 -6.24
N GLN A 28 -12.17 17.96 -7.44
CA GLN A 28 -12.72 17.20 -8.56
C GLN A 28 -11.64 16.19 -8.93
N ASP A 29 -11.70 15.00 -8.33
CA ASP A 29 -11.20 13.80 -8.98
C ASP A 29 -11.83 13.77 -10.37
N ASP A 30 -11.05 13.58 -11.43
CA ASP A 30 -11.59 13.42 -12.79
C ASP A 30 -12.42 12.13 -12.93
N GLY A 31 -12.76 11.47 -11.82
CA GLY A 31 -13.70 10.37 -11.72
C GLY A 31 -13.15 9.11 -12.39
N LEU A 32 -11.83 9.01 -12.54
CA LEU A 32 -11.26 7.84 -13.17
C LEU A 32 -11.36 6.65 -12.21
N PRO A 33 -12.02 5.55 -12.63
CA PRO A 33 -12.01 4.33 -11.84
C PRO A 33 -10.56 3.90 -11.57
N ALA A 34 -10.30 3.35 -10.38
CA ALA A 34 -8.96 3.03 -9.88
C ALA A 34 -8.06 2.22 -10.85
N GLY A 35 -8.64 1.56 -11.87
CA GLY A 35 -7.94 0.84 -12.93
C GLY A 35 -7.32 1.69 -14.04
N GLN A 36 -7.38 3.02 -14.00
CA GLN A 36 -6.76 3.90 -15.01
C GLN A 36 -5.48 4.61 -14.54
N TYR A 37 -4.97 4.22 -13.37
CA TYR A 37 -3.72 4.74 -12.82
C TYR A 37 -2.55 3.78 -13.07
N ASP A 38 -1.42 4.33 -13.51
CA ASP A 38 -0.15 3.67 -13.74
C ASP A 38 0.81 4.00 -12.59
N PHE A 39 1.19 2.97 -11.84
CA PHE A 39 2.10 3.04 -10.70
C PHE A 39 3.52 2.55 -11.04
N ASN A 40 3.80 2.24 -12.31
CA ASN A 40 5.07 1.70 -12.77
C ASN A 40 6.14 2.78 -12.88
N TRP A 41 6.50 3.34 -11.73
CA TRP A 41 7.45 4.42 -11.58
C TRP A 41 8.61 3.96 -10.70
N ARG A 42 9.84 4.21 -11.15
CA ARG A 42 11.06 3.91 -10.41
C ARG A 42 11.65 5.18 -9.83
N LEU A 43 11.81 5.21 -8.50
CA LEU A 43 12.39 6.32 -7.77
C LEU A 43 13.87 6.07 -7.51
N SER A 44 14.70 7.11 -7.65
CA SER A 44 16.13 7.06 -7.37
C SER A 44 16.67 8.43 -6.92
N GLY A 45 17.89 8.44 -6.38
CA GLY A 45 18.57 9.65 -5.90
C GLY A 45 18.32 9.94 -4.42
N ASP A 46 18.36 11.22 -4.05
CA ASP A 46 18.37 11.66 -2.66
C ASP A 46 16.96 11.63 -2.02
N PRO A 47 16.73 10.85 -0.95
CA PRO A 47 15.42 10.74 -0.30
C PRO A 47 14.95 12.04 0.34
N ALA A 48 15.84 13.01 0.59
CA ALA A 48 15.48 14.32 1.13
C ALA A 48 14.72 15.20 0.13
N VAL A 49 14.76 14.89 -1.17
CA VAL A 49 13.95 15.56 -2.21
C VAL A 49 13.10 14.59 -3.03
N ALA A 50 13.26 13.28 -2.85
CA ALA A 50 12.41 12.28 -3.49
C ALA A 50 10.96 12.32 -2.95
N PRO A 51 9.97 12.05 -3.81
CA PRO A 51 8.62 11.74 -3.37
C PRO A 51 8.59 10.36 -2.70
N LEU A 52 7.56 10.10 -1.91
CA LEU A 52 7.29 8.77 -1.33
C LEU A 52 6.71 7.82 -2.39
N GLN A 53 5.90 8.36 -3.30
CA GLN A 53 5.23 7.59 -4.35
C GLN A 53 4.95 8.49 -5.55
N VAL A 54 4.98 7.91 -6.75
CA VAL A 54 4.58 8.58 -8.00
C VAL A 54 3.64 7.66 -8.77
N PHE A 55 2.61 8.23 -9.35
CA PHE A 55 1.69 7.54 -10.25
C PHE A 55 1.12 8.51 -11.28
N SER A 56 0.58 7.98 -12.36
CA SER A 56 0.07 8.78 -13.48
C SER A 56 -1.24 8.20 -14.03
N GLY A 57 -2.02 9.00 -14.75
CA GLY A 57 -3.41 8.68 -15.11
C GLY A 57 -4.17 9.95 -15.48
N ALA A 58 -5.26 9.86 -16.22
CA ALA A 58 -6.03 11.05 -16.68
C ALA A 58 -5.20 12.15 -17.38
N GLY A 59 -4.04 11.81 -17.96
CA GLY A 59 -3.13 12.82 -18.51
C GLY A 59 -2.40 13.67 -17.45
N ARG A 60 -2.36 13.25 -16.19
CA ARG A 60 -1.66 13.91 -15.07
C ARG A 60 -0.68 12.96 -14.40
N THR A 61 0.27 13.54 -13.67
CA THR A 61 1.23 12.83 -12.82
C THR A 61 1.12 13.35 -11.39
N TRP A 62 0.92 12.44 -10.44
CA TRP A 62 0.81 12.73 -9.01
C TRP A 62 2.07 12.27 -8.28
N LEU A 63 2.60 13.13 -7.43
CA LEU A 63 3.77 12.88 -6.60
C LEU A 63 3.37 13.08 -5.13
N GLN A 64 3.45 12.03 -4.33
CA GLN A 64 3.16 12.10 -2.90
C GLN A 64 4.42 12.45 -2.12
N PHE A 65 4.33 13.40 -1.20
CA PHE A 65 5.42 13.76 -0.29
C PHE A 65 5.04 13.51 1.17
N ALA A 66 6.07 13.43 2.02
CA ALA A 66 5.85 13.45 3.46
C ALA A 66 5.16 14.76 3.89
N PRO A 67 4.23 14.72 4.86
CA PRO A 67 3.53 15.91 5.31
C PRO A 67 4.50 16.96 5.85
N GLY A 68 4.22 18.23 5.58
CA GLY A 68 5.05 19.36 6.02
C GLY A 68 6.34 19.58 5.21
N ARG A 69 6.63 18.77 4.19
CA ARG A 69 7.72 19.09 3.25
C ARG A 69 7.28 20.16 2.25
N THR A 70 8.18 21.12 2.00
CA THR A 70 8.09 21.99 0.84
C THR A 70 8.48 21.24 -0.43
N PRO A 71 7.63 21.21 -1.48
CA PRO A 71 7.98 20.56 -2.73
C PRO A 71 9.24 21.14 -3.37
N PRO A 72 10.15 20.30 -3.88
CA PRO A 72 11.34 20.77 -4.61
C PRO A 72 10.96 21.34 -5.98
N ALA A 73 11.94 21.92 -6.68
CA ALA A 73 11.77 22.27 -8.08
C ALA A 73 11.62 21.00 -8.92
N LEU A 74 10.60 20.96 -9.77
CA LEU A 74 10.28 19.81 -10.62
C LEU A 74 10.63 20.10 -12.08
N PHE A 75 11.22 19.11 -12.75
CA PHE A 75 11.63 19.20 -14.15
C PHE A 75 11.20 17.94 -14.91
N ALA A 76 10.73 18.08 -16.14
CA ALA A 76 10.62 16.99 -17.09
C ALA A 76 11.98 16.77 -17.77
N GLN A 77 12.41 15.52 -17.88
CA GLN A 77 13.51 15.16 -18.75
C GLN A 77 12.99 15.04 -20.18
N THR A 78 13.36 15.99 -21.04
CA THR A 78 13.06 15.98 -22.47
C THR A 78 14.34 15.72 -23.28
N PRO A 79 14.25 15.38 -24.58
CA PRO A 79 15.44 15.29 -25.44
C PRO A 79 16.24 16.60 -25.54
N ALA A 80 15.57 17.75 -25.35
CA ALA A 80 16.21 19.07 -25.31
C ALA A 80 16.85 19.41 -23.95
N GLY A 81 16.72 18.53 -22.95
CA GLY A 81 17.22 18.72 -21.60
C GLY A 81 16.12 18.82 -20.54
N LEU A 82 16.47 19.40 -19.39
CA LEU A 82 15.56 19.56 -18.26
C LEU A 82 14.62 20.76 -18.49
N GLN A 83 13.34 20.49 -18.64
CA GLN A 83 12.30 21.51 -18.75
C GLN A 83 11.63 21.72 -17.39
N PRO A 84 11.62 22.92 -16.81
CA PRO A 84 10.93 23.18 -15.54
C PRO A 84 9.41 23.01 -15.70
N LEU A 85 8.79 22.38 -14.71
CA LEU A 85 7.35 22.11 -14.69
C LEU A 85 6.65 22.99 -13.66
N ARG A 86 5.45 23.46 -14.02
CA ARG A 86 4.50 24.02 -13.05
C ARG A 86 3.74 22.89 -12.38
N TYR A 87 3.43 23.06 -11.11
CA TYR A 87 2.67 22.07 -10.34
C TYR A 87 1.61 22.74 -9.47
N LYS A 88 0.58 21.97 -9.12
CA LYS A 88 -0.44 22.32 -8.13
C LYS A 88 -0.18 21.54 -6.85
N ARG A 89 -0.28 22.20 -5.69
CA ARG A 89 -0.16 21.53 -4.38
C ARG A 89 -1.55 21.14 -3.88
N HIS A 90 -1.70 19.85 -3.63
CA HIS A 90 -2.87 19.24 -3.00
C HIS A 90 -2.35 18.29 -1.93
N ASP A 91 -1.88 18.85 -0.80
CA ASP A 91 -1.19 18.07 0.24
C ASP A 91 -1.96 16.78 0.59
N PRO A 92 -1.28 15.61 0.65
CA PRO A 92 0.17 15.39 0.58
C PRO A 92 0.74 15.29 -0.85
N TYR A 93 -0.03 15.65 -1.88
CA TYR A 93 0.32 15.49 -3.29
C TYR A 93 0.78 16.79 -3.96
N VAL A 94 1.65 16.61 -4.94
CA VAL A 94 2.00 17.59 -5.96
C VAL A 94 1.54 17.01 -7.29
N VAL A 95 0.74 17.79 -8.02
CA VAL A 95 0.13 17.35 -9.28
C VAL A 95 0.71 18.15 -10.42
N VAL A 96 1.16 17.44 -11.45
CA VAL A 96 1.70 18.00 -12.69
C VAL A 96 0.79 17.58 -13.84
N ASP A 97 0.48 18.53 -14.72
CA ASP A 97 -0.23 18.23 -15.96
C ASP A 97 0.72 17.54 -16.96
N GLY A 98 0.23 16.51 -17.64
CA GLY A 98 0.98 15.69 -18.60
C GLY A 98 1.45 14.34 -18.05
N LEU A 99 1.72 13.42 -18.99
CA LEU A 99 2.38 12.14 -18.75
C LEU A 99 3.84 12.27 -19.17
N TRP A 100 4.74 12.24 -18.19
CA TRP A 100 6.17 12.47 -18.42
C TRP A 100 6.94 11.14 -18.33
N PRO A 101 7.87 10.83 -19.25
CA PRO A 101 8.65 9.61 -19.17
C PRO A 101 9.65 9.64 -18.01
N ALA A 102 10.14 10.82 -17.65
CA ALA A 102 10.99 10.99 -16.48
C ALA A 102 10.87 12.39 -15.88
N LEU A 103 10.85 12.43 -14.56
CA LEU A 103 10.82 13.63 -13.74
C LEU A 103 12.10 13.72 -12.92
N VAL A 104 12.64 14.94 -12.80
CA VAL A 104 13.79 15.26 -11.95
C VAL A 104 13.34 16.27 -10.91
N LEU A 105 13.63 15.95 -9.64
CA LEU A 105 13.32 16.77 -8.48
C LEU A 105 14.62 17.33 -7.92
N ARG A 106 14.70 18.64 -7.74
CA ARG A 106 15.91 19.30 -7.25
C ARG A 106 15.61 20.28 -6.11
N GLY A 107 16.39 20.15 -5.03
CA GLY A 107 16.39 21.07 -3.90
C GLY A 107 17.82 21.35 -3.45
N GLY A 108 18.32 22.57 -3.69
CA GLY A 108 19.73 22.92 -3.46
C GLY A 108 20.68 22.04 -4.29
N HIS A 109 21.55 21.28 -3.59
CA HIS A 109 22.49 20.32 -4.19
C HIS A 109 21.90 18.90 -4.33
N ARG A 110 20.70 18.67 -3.82
CA ARG A 110 20.07 17.35 -3.79
C ARG A 110 19.23 17.12 -5.03
N ILE A 111 19.31 15.90 -5.56
CA ILE A 111 18.60 15.50 -6.78
C ILE A 111 17.95 14.14 -6.54
N ALA A 112 16.67 14.02 -6.90
CA ALA A 112 15.97 12.76 -7.04
C ALA A 112 15.36 12.65 -8.44
N ARG A 113 15.08 11.43 -8.87
CA ARG A 113 14.53 11.13 -10.18
C ARG A 113 13.41 10.11 -10.07
N ALA A 114 12.36 10.32 -10.86
CA ALA A 114 11.26 9.39 -11.04
C ALA A 114 11.17 9.04 -12.54
N ASP A 115 11.49 7.80 -12.88
CA ASP A 115 11.41 7.29 -14.24
C ASP A 115 10.15 6.44 -14.40
N ARG A 116 9.32 6.75 -15.39
CA ARG A 116 8.18 5.92 -15.77
C ARG A 116 8.69 4.77 -16.61
N HIS A 117 8.40 3.55 -16.19
CA HIS A 117 8.61 2.38 -17.01
C HIS A 117 7.32 2.14 -17.77
N ASP A 118 7.35 2.13 -19.10
CA ASP A 118 6.15 1.85 -19.86
C ASP A 118 5.61 0.48 -19.44
N ALA A 119 4.38 0.47 -18.93
CA ALA A 119 3.55 -0.72 -18.99
C ALA A 119 3.22 -0.95 -20.47
N GLY A 120 4.14 -1.59 -21.20
CA GLY A 120 3.77 -2.29 -22.42
C GLY A 120 2.61 -3.25 -22.09
N PRO A 121 1.72 -3.56 -23.05
CA PRO A 121 0.62 -4.48 -22.79
C PRO A 121 1.19 -5.77 -22.20
N ALA A 122 0.63 -6.19 -21.06
CA ALA A 122 1.03 -7.39 -20.34
C ALA A 122 1.09 -8.58 -21.31
N GLY A 123 2.31 -9.04 -21.61
CA GLY A 123 2.51 -10.16 -22.53
C GLY A 123 3.87 -10.15 -23.24
N ALA A 124 4.95 -10.41 -22.51
CA ALA A 124 6.12 -11.12 -23.04
C ALA A 124 7.01 -11.58 -21.88
N LEU A 125 6.92 -12.87 -21.58
CA LEU A 125 7.89 -13.60 -20.79
C LEU A 125 9.28 -13.49 -21.42
N GLY A 126 10.30 -13.34 -20.57
CA GLY A 126 11.64 -13.89 -20.79
C GLY A 126 12.63 -13.01 -21.53
N ALA A 127 13.53 -12.40 -20.77
CA ALA A 127 14.94 -12.26 -21.16
C ALA A 127 15.80 -12.13 -19.90
N GLU A 128 15.97 -13.27 -19.23
CA GLU A 128 17.01 -13.53 -18.24
C GLU A 128 18.37 -13.34 -18.94
N ALA A 129 19.08 -12.25 -18.63
CA ALA A 129 20.42 -12.00 -19.13
C ALA A 129 21.46 -12.48 -18.10
N ALA A 130 21.82 -13.75 -18.27
CA ALA A 130 23.10 -14.41 -18.01
C ALA A 130 24.15 -13.72 -17.09
N ALA A 131 24.48 -14.40 -16.01
CA ALA A 131 25.81 -14.36 -15.37
C ALA A 131 26.35 -15.81 -15.23
N PRO A 132 27.66 -16.04 -15.41
CA PRO A 132 28.21 -17.37 -15.73
C PRO A 132 28.36 -18.28 -14.50
N ALA A 133 28.06 -19.56 -14.73
CA ALA A 133 28.26 -20.65 -13.77
C ALA A 133 29.74 -21.00 -13.62
N MET A 134 30.20 -21.09 -12.38
CA MET A 134 31.51 -21.62 -12.00
C MET A 134 31.27 -22.97 -11.32
N ALA A 135 31.74 -24.05 -11.95
CA ALA A 135 31.81 -25.38 -11.35
C ALA A 135 32.91 -25.40 -10.26
N PRO A 136 32.83 -26.34 -9.31
CA PRO A 136 33.68 -27.51 -9.49
C PRO A 136 32.99 -28.85 -9.18
N GLU A 137 33.50 -29.83 -9.92
CA GLU A 137 33.35 -31.27 -9.85
C GLU A 137 34.08 -31.84 -8.63
N LEU A 138 33.50 -32.85 -7.94
CA LEU A 138 34.21 -34.08 -7.55
C LEU A 138 33.32 -35.11 -6.84
N ALA A 139 33.42 -36.33 -7.38
CA ALA A 139 33.42 -37.65 -6.73
C ALA A 139 32.12 -38.25 -6.15
N ALA A 140 31.43 -38.98 -7.02
CA ALA A 140 31.14 -40.42 -6.94
C ALA A 140 30.87 -41.09 -5.58
N ALA A 141 29.66 -41.64 -5.43
CA ALA A 141 29.47 -43.01 -4.96
C ALA A 141 28.16 -43.59 -5.52
N GLN A 142 28.30 -44.74 -6.16
CA GLN A 142 27.28 -45.50 -6.87
C GLN A 142 26.30 -46.16 -5.87
N LEU A 143 25.06 -46.41 -6.32
CA LEU A 143 24.31 -47.69 -6.18
C LEU A 143 22.84 -47.47 -6.58
N LEU A 144 22.48 -47.95 -7.77
CA LEU A 144 21.13 -48.43 -8.11
C LEU A 144 21.07 -49.94 -7.75
N PRO A 145 19.92 -50.64 -7.74
CA PRO A 145 18.58 -50.24 -8.23
C PRO A 145 17.41 -50.63 -7.31
N ALA A 146 16.23 -50.03 -7.52
CA ALA A 146 14.94 -50.75 -7.52
C ALA A 146 13.78 -49.79 -7.84
N ALA A 147 13.17 -49.98 -9.01
CA ALA A 147 11.77 -49.61 -9.23
C ALA A 147 10.88 -50.64 -8.49
N PRO A 148 9.63 -50.29 -8.13
CA PRO A 148 8.56 -50.31 -9.13
C PRO A 148 7.59 -49.13 -9.06
N ALA A 149 6.89 -48.97 -10.17
CA ALA A 149 5.79 -48.05 -10.41
C ALA A 149 4.66 -48.15 -9.37
N SER A 150 4.07 -46.99 -9.05
CA SER A 150 2.70 -46.89 -8.54
C SER A 150 2.13 -45.49 -8.84
N VAL A 151 1.53 -45.35 -10.01
CA VAL A 151 0.27 -44.60 -10.24
C VAL A 151 -0.89 -45.54 -9.86
N PRO A 152 -2.16 -45.14 -9.59
CA PRO A 152 -2.87 -43.83 -9.72
C PRO A 152 -3.75 -43.55 -8.43
N PRO A 153 -4.80 -42.68 -8.38
CA PRO A 153 -5.44 -41.89 -9.44
C PRO A 153 -5.63 -40.39 -9.18
N ALA A 154 -5.76 -39.70 -10.32
CA ALA A 154 -6.46 -38.43 -10.45
C ALA A 154 -7.89 -38.59 -9.91
N GLY A 155 -8.15 -37.96 -8.76
CA GLY A 155 -9.49 -37.63 -8.31
C GLY A 155 -10.01 -36.38 -9.03
N PRO A 156 -11.31 -36.30 -9.30
CA PRO A 156 -11.90 -35.24 -10.12
C PRO A 156 -11.74 -33.87 -9.46
N ALA A 157 -11.55 -32.86 -10.32
CA ALA A 157 -11.72 -31.46 -9.97
C ALA A 157 -13.11 -31.25 -9.35
N ALA A 158 -13.14 -31.16 -8.02
CA ALA A 158 -14.28 -30.61 -7.31
C ALA A 158 -14.21 -29.09 -7.50
N GLY A 159 -15.16 -28.54 -8.26
CA GLY A 159 -15.47 -27.11 -8.21
C GLY A 159 -15.77 -26.68 -6.78
N PRO A 160 -15.68 -25.38 -6.45
CA PRO A 160 -15.83 -24.90 -5.08
C PRO A 160 -17.23 -25.20 -4.55
N ALA A 161 -17.34 -26.31 -3.83
CA ALA A 161 -18.50 -26.66 -3.03
C ALA A 161 -18.51 -25.75 -1.81
N ALA A 162 -19.44 -24.80 -1.80
CA ALA A 162 -19.77 -24.00 -0.64
C ALA A 162 -20.07 -24.92 0.56
N SER A 163 -19.13 -24.97 1.51
CA SER A 163 -19.25 -25.76 2.72
C SER A 163 -19.69 -24.86 3.86
N GLY A 164 -21.01 -24.82 4.11
CA GLY A 164 -21.63 -24.14 5.26
C GLY A 164 -21.56 -24.96 6.55
N GLY A 165 -20.44 -25.65 6.82
CA GLY A 165 -20.14 -26.22 8.13
C GLY A 165 -19.33 -25.23 8.98
N PRO A 166 -19.12 -25.46 10.29
CA PRO A 166 -18.16 -24.68 11.04
C PRO A 166 -16.80 -24.82 10.36
N SER A 167 -16.31 -23.74 9.76
CA SER A 167 -15.02 -23.74 9.10
C SER A 167 -13.95 -23.91 10.16
N ARG A 168 -13.29 -25.07 10.16
CA ARG A 168 -12.13 -25.32 11.01
C ARG A 168 -10.92 -24.67 10.35
N TYR A 169 -10.28 -23.77 11.06
CA TYR A 169 -9.09 -23.05 10.63
C TYR A 169 -7.89 -23.60 11.39
N ARG A 170 -7.04 -24.38 10.71
CA ARG A 170 -5.82 -24.93 11.31
C ARG A 170 -4.63 -24.05 10.96
N ALA A 171 -3.83 -23.64 11.94
CA ALA A 171 -2.52 -23.02 11.76
C ALA A 171 -1.46 -24.08 12.07
N GLY A 172 -0.55 -24.38 11.15
CA GLY A 172 0.43 -25.44 11.32
C GLY A 172 1.06 -25.85 9.99
N PRO A 173 1.97 -26.84 9.99
CA PRO A 173 2.51 -27.40 8.76
C PRO A 173 1.39 -27.75 7.76
N PRO A 174 1.53 -27.39 6.47
CA PRO A 174 2.76 -26.97 5.79
C PRO A 174 3.11 -25.48 5.90
N ASP A 175 2.33 -24.67 6.61
CA ASP A 175 2.55 -23.23 6.69
C ASP A 175 3.75 -22.90 7.61
N ALA A 176 4.76 -22.23 7.07
CA ALA A 176 5.97 -21.84 7.82
C ALA A 176 5.82 -20.52 8.60
N SER A 177 4.86 -19.68 8.21
CA SER A 177 4.67 -18.35 8.78
C SER A 177 3.20 -17.98 8.95
N LEU A 178 2.93 -17.02 9.84
CA LEU A 178 1.58 -16.50 10.05
C LEU A 178 0.99 -15.94 8.75
N ARG A 179 1.81 -15.28 7.93
CA ARG A 179 1.38 -14.74 6.64
C ARG A 179 0.93 -15.86 5.68
N ALA A 180 1.63 -16.99 5.66
CA ALA A 180 1.24 -18.16 4.85
C ALA A 180 -0.11 -18.74 5.31
N VAL A 181 -0.28 -18.92 6.63
CA VAL A 181 -1.55 -19.38 7.23
C VAL A 181 -2.71 -18.45 6.82
N LEU A 182 -2.53 -17.14 6.98
CA LEU A 182 -3.56 -16.14 6.67
C LEU A 182 -3.89 -16.09 5.18
N ALA A 183 -2.90 -16.22 4.30
CA ALA A 183 -3.12 -16.27 2.85
C ALA A 183 -3.97 -17.48 2.45
N ARG A 184 -3.68 -18.66 3.03
CA ARG A 184 -4.47 -19.86 2.82
C ARG A 184 -5.90 -19.69 3.31
N TRP A 185 -6.08 -19.30 4.57
CA TRP A 185 -7.41 -19.13 5.16
C TRP A 185 -8.24 -18.07 4.45
N ALA A 186 -7.62 -16.97 4.01
CA ALA A 186 -8.31 -15.93 3.26
C ALA A 186 -8.80 -16.46 1.93
N THR A 187 -7.97 -17.20 1.20
CA THR A 187 -8.35 -17.87 -0.05
C THR A 187 -9.52 -18.83 0.17
N ASP A 188 -9.45 -19.68 1.20
CA ASP A 188 -10.49 -20.66 1.54
C ASP A 188 -11.82 -19.98 1.92
N ALA A 189 -11.77 -18.83 2.59
CA ALA A 189 -12.93 -18.08 3.06
C ALA A 189 -13.45 -17.02 2.06
N GLY A 190 -12.80 -16.86 0.90
CA GLY A 190 -13.15 -15.84 -0.10
C GLY A 190 -12.85 -14.41 0.33
N TRP A 191 -11.79 -14.22 1.13
CA TRP A 191 -11.20 -12.93 1.52
C TRP A 191 -9.95 -12.64 0.70
N THR A 192 -9.71 -11.37 0.40
CA THR A 192 -8.50 -10.92 -0.29
C THR A 192 -7.42 -10.62 0.74
N PHE A 193 -6.32 -11.36 0.68
CA PHE A 193 -5.11 -11.14 1.48
C PHE A 193 -3.88 -11.33 0.59
N GLU A 194 -3.20 -10.24 0.28
CA GLU A 194 -2.05 -10.20 -0.62
C GLU A 194 -0.81 -9.70 0.14
N PRO A 195 0.42 -9.86 -0.42
CA PRO A 195 1.64 -9.35 0.23
C PRO A 195 1.57 -7.86 0.59
N GLN A 196 0.89 -7.05 -0.21
CA GLN A 196 0.67 -5.62 0.04
C GLN A 196 -0.23 -5.31 1.25
N HIS A 197 -1.03 -6.28 1.70
CA HIS A 197 -1.89 -6.17 2.89
C HIS A 197 -1.18 -6.58 4.18
N TRP A 198 0.11 -6.90 4.10
CA TRP A 198 0.97 -7.14 5.24
C TRP A 198 1.83 -5.91 5.52
N ALA A 199 1.52 -5.19 6.60
CA ALA A 199 2.22 -3.94 6.95
C ALA A 199 3.32 -4.15 8.02
N VAL A 200 3.77 -5.39 8.22
CA VAL A 200 4.84 -5.73 9.17
C VAL A 200 6.12 -5.95 8.37
N ASP A 201 7.24 -5.42 8.85
CA ASP A 201 8.50 -5.39 8.11
C ASP A 201 9.18 -6.77 7.95
N ALA A 202 8.64 -7.79 8.59
CA ALA A 202 9.14 -9.16 8.54
C ALA A 202 7.99 -10.17 8.55
N ASP A 203 8.29 -11.39 8.10
CA ASP A 203 7.38 -12.51 8.24
C ASP A 203 7.52 -13.10 9.66
N ILE A 204 6.39 -13.44 10.30
CA ILE A 204 6.40 -13.97 11.67
C ILE A 204 6.34 -15.51 11.57
N PRO A 205 7.38 -16.23 12.05
CA PRO A 205 7.40 -17.69 11.97
C PRO A 205 6.33 -18.30 12.88
N LEU A 206 5.78 -19.43 12.44
CA LEU A 206 4.80 -20.17 13.23
C LEU A 206 5.52 -20.95 14.33
N ALA A 207 5.29 -20.62 15.61
CA ALA A 207 5.95 -21.27 16.74
C ALA A 207 5.38 -22.68 17.07
N GLY A 208 4.25 -23.05 16.47
CA GLY A 208 3.57 -24.32 16.74
C GLY A 208 2.32 -24.49 15.87
N SER A 209 1.50 -25.49 16.18
CA SER A 209 0.22 -25.71 15.50
C SER A 209 -0.95 -25.42 16.43
N ALA A 210 -2.03 -24.86 15.88
CA ALA A 210 -3.27 -24.57 16.58
C ALA A 210 -4.48 -24.82 15.67
N ASP A 211 -5.62 -25.17 16.26
CA ASP A 211 -6.87 -25.38 15.56
C ASP A 211 -7.92 -24.41 16.12
N PHE A 212 -8.57 -23.68 15.23
CA PHE A 212 -9.59 -22.68 15.55
C PHE A 212 -10.91 -23.08 14.90
N THR A 213 -12.01 -22.78 15.57
CA THR A 213 -13.37 -23.06 15.09
C THR A 213 -14.18 -21.79 15.09
N GLY A 214 -15.01 -21.58 14.07
CA GLY A 214 -15.88 -20.42 13.98
C GLY A 214 -15.82 -19.78 12.60
N ASP A 215 -16.14 -18.50 12.52
CA ASP A 215 -16.00 -17.75 11.27
C ASP A 215 -14.55 -17.29 11.02
N PHE A 216 -14.24 -16.95 9.77
CA PHE A 216 -12.92 -16.49 9.36
C PHE A 216 -12.38 -15.34 10.24
N LYS A 217 -13.22 -14.35 10.57
CA LYS A 217 -12.78 -13.19 11.35
C LYS A 217 -12.50 -13.58 12.79
N GLN A 218 -13.24 -14.51 13.36
CA GLN A 218 -12.96 -15.08 14.69
C GLN A 218 -11.60 -15.78 14.70
N ALA A 219 -11.39 -16.73 13.80
CA ALA A 219 -10.15 -17.48 13.73
C ALA A 219 -8.91 -16.58 13.53
N VAL A 220 -9.00 -15.59 12.64
CA VAL A 220 -7.90 -14.65 12.40
C VAL A 220 -7.62 -13.77 13.63
N ARG A 221 -8.65 -13.30 14.34
CA ARG A 221 -8.45 -12.52 15.59
C ARG A 221 -7.80 -13.36 16.67
N GLU A 222 -8.21 -14.62 16.83
CA GLU A 222 -7.62 -15.52 17.84
C GLU A 222 -6.16 -15.85 17.51
N LEU A 223 -5.85 -16.16 16.24
CA LEU A 223 -4.48 -16.41 15.80
C LEU A 223 -3.57 -15.19 16.02
N LEU A 224 -4.03 -13.99 15.64
CA LEU A 224 -3.23 -12.78 15.79
C LEU A 224 -3.19 -12.28 17.24
N GLY A 225 -4.23 -12.51 18.04
CA GLY A 225 -4.23 -12.23 19.48
C GLY A 225 -3.15 -13.02 20.23
N ALA A 226 -2.83 -14.23 19.78
CA ALA A 226 -1.70 -14.99 20.33
C ALA A 226 -0.34 -14.30 20.11
N THR A 227 -0.24 -13.33 19.20
CA THR A 227 0.98 -12.54 18.97
C THR A 227 1.13 -11.35 19.90
N GLU A 228 0.14 -11.02 20.74
CA GLU A 228 0.21 -9.88 21.66
C GLU A 228 1.37 -9.98 22.67
N MET A 229 1.75 -11.20 23.04
CA MET A 229 2.88 -11.48 23.93
C MET A 229 4.21 -11.67 23.20
N SER A 230 4.23 -11.58 21.88
CA SER A 230 5.43 -11.72 21.05
C SER A 230 6.17 -10.39 20.88
N ASP A 231 7.42 -10.44 20.43
CA ASP A 231 8.22 -9.23 20.13
C ASP A 231 7.60 -8.32 19.05
N ARG A 232 6.63 -8.83 18.28
CA ARG A 232 5.97 -8.12 17.18
C ARG A 232 4.46 -8.38 17.22
N PRO A 233 3.73 -7.68 18.10
CA PRO A 233 2.28 -7.84 18.19
C PRO A 233 1.60 -7.23 16.97
N VAL A 234 0.67 -7.97 16.39
CA VAL A 234 -0.06 -7.56 15.19
C VAL A 234 -1.57 -7.68 15.39
N GLN A 235 -2.34 -6.92 14.62
CA GLN A 235 -3.79 -6.99 14.65
C GLN A 235 -4.40 -7.08 13.24
N PRO A 236 -5.57 -7.72 13.10
CA PRO A 236 -6.29 -7.78 11.85
C PRO A 236 -7.20 -6.56 11.66
N CYS A 237 -7.21 -6.04 10.44
CA CYS A 237 -8.11 -5.01 9.97
C CYS A 237 -8.98 -5.59 8.86
N PHE A 238 -10.28 -5.70 9.11
CA PHE A 238 -11.24 -6.24 8.15
C PHE A 238 -12.01 -5.10 7.49
N TYR A 239 -12.01 -5.06 6.16
CA TYR A 239 -12.75 -4.09 5.38
C TYR A 239 -14.06 -4.68 4.83
N LEU A 240 -14.99 -3.80 4.45
CA LEU A 240 -16.30 -4.18 3.89
C LEU A 240 -16.20 -4.90 2.55
N ASN A 241 -15.17 -4.61 1.76
CA ASN A 241 -14.88 -5.26 0.48
C ASN A 241 -14.15 -6.62 0.62
N LYS A 242 -14.24 -7.26 1.79
CA LYS A 242 -13.59 -8.54 2.11
C LYS A 242 -12.06 -8.53 1.98
N VAL A 243 -11.42 -7.38 2.17
CA VAL A 243 -9.97 -7.30 2.30
C VAL A 243 -9.57 -7.49 3.77
N LEU A 244 -8.63 -8.40 4.02
CA LEU A 244 -7.92 -8.50 5.30
C LEU A 244 -6.60 -7.75 5.16
N ARG A 245 -6.30 -6.87 6.11
CA ARG A 245 -4.98 -6.25 6.26
C ARG A 245 -4.45 -6.52 7.66
N VAL A 246 -3.15 -6.80 7.76
CA VAL A 246 -2.48 -6.99 9.05
C VAL A 246 -1.53 -5.82 9.28
N VAL A 247 -1.66 -5.19 10.44
CA VAL A 247 -0.84 -4.05 10.87
C VAL A 247 -0.26 -4.33 12.26
N PRO A 248 0.85 -3.68 12.65
CA PRO A 248 1.30 -3.70 14.03
C PRO A 248 0.19 -3.29 14.99
N LEU A 249 0.10 -3.92 16.16
CA LEU A 249 -0.94 -3.65 17.16
C LEU A 249 -1.00 -2.17 17.57
N ALA A 250 0.13 -1.48 17.55
CA ALA A 250 0.21 -0.05 17.86
C ALA A 250 -0.32 0.87 16.73
N GLN A 251 -0.61 0.35 15.54
CA GLN A 251 -1.11 1.12 14.40
C GLN A 251 -2.63 0.95 14.25
N ALA A 252 -3.34 2.06 14.03
CA ALA A 252 -4.78 2.02 13.77
C ALA A 252 -5.11 1.35 12.42
N CYS A 253 -6.24 0.63 12.38
CA CYS A 253 -6.76 0.04 11.15
C CYS A 253 -7.22 1.06 10.11
N ASP A 254 -7.62 2.25 10.58
CA ASP A 254 -7.99 3.38 9.75
C ASP A 254 -6.78 4.31 9.57
N ARG A 255 -6.28 4.40 8.33
CA ARG A 255 -5.20 5.35 7.98
C ARG A 255 -5.67 6.80 7.98
N SER A 256 -6.98 7.05 7.89
CA SER A 256 -7.60 8.38 7.87
C SER A 256 -7.52 9.07 9.23
N VAL A 257 -7.58 8.29 10.32
CA VAL A 257 -7.66 8.83 11.69
C VAL A 257 -6.28 9.17 12.26
N ALA A 258 -5.24 8.43 11.90
CA ALA A 258 -3.87 8.68 12.37
C ALA A 258 -3.29 10.03 11.89
N ALA A 259 -3.84 10.63 10.82
CA ALA A 259 -3.45 11.95 10.33
C ALA A 259 -4.05 13.12 11.15
N GLY A 260 -5.05 12.86 12.01
CA GLY A 260 -5.78 13.90 12.76
C GLY A 260 -5.33 14.10 14.22
N ALA A 261 -4.43 13.27 14.75
CA ALA A 261 -4.07 13.27 16.17
C ALA A 261 -2.77 14.04 16.50
N ARG A 262 -2.30 14.92 15.60
CA ARG A 262 -1.24 15.90 15.91
C ARG A 262 -1.79 17.31 15.78
N THR A 263 -2.50 17.74 16.81
CA THR A 263 -2.74 19.16 17.14
C THR A 263 -2.41 19.36 18.59
#